data_AF-A0A4C1XGT8-F1
#
_entry.id   AF-A0A4C1XGT8-F1
#
_cell.length_a   1.000
_cell.length_b   1.000
_cell.length_c   1.000
_cell.angle_alpha   90.00
_cell.angle_beta   90.00
_cell.angle_gamma   90.00
#
_symmetry.space_group_name_H-M   'P 1'
#
loop_
_entity.id
_entity.type
_entity.pdbx_description
1 polymer ?
#
loop_
_entity_poly.entity_id
_entity_poly.type
_entity_poly.pdbx_seq_one_letter_code
_entity_poly.pdbx_strand_id
1 'polypeptide(L)' 'MPKYSSDFGAPRLDPCELRTVVPYTYTLSERSAKLHGRRSGGIRLTVEQEVNGWRSESRIEWANFGR' A
#
# COMPACT_ATOMS: atom_id res chain seq x y z
N MET A 1 34.88 -18.58 -11.77
CA MET A 1 33.58 -18.45 -11.07
C MET A 1 33.86 -18.40 -9.57
N PRO A 2 33.50 -17.34 -8.83
CA PRO A 2 33.71 -17.33 -7.39
C PRO A 2 32.60 -18.12 -6.67
N LYS A 3 32.98 -18.92 -5.66
CA LYS A 3 32.09 -19.63 -4.74
C LYS A 3 31.56 -18.64 -3.70
N TYR A 4 30.23 -18.49 -3.62
CA TYR A 4 29.57 -17.78 -2.53
C TYR A 4 29.49 -18.71 -1.31
N SER A 5 30.41 -18.52 -0.35
CA SER A 5 30.32 -19.12 1.00
C SER A 5 29.54 -18.12 1.86
N SER A 6 28.34 -18.54 2.30
CA SER A 6 27.53 -17.80 3.25
C SER A 6 27.37 -18.65 4.49
N ASP A 7 28.40 -18.65 5.34
CA ASP A 7 28.34 -19.16 6.72
C ASP A 7 27.57 -18.17 7.61
N PHE A 8 26.28 -17.98 7.32
CA PHE A 8 25.37 -17.35 8.27
C PHE A 8 24.72 -18.46 9.08
N GLY A 9 25.26 -18.71 10.27
CA GLY A 9 24.61 -19.52 11.30
C GLY A 9 23.27 -18.89 11.65
N ALA A 10 22.22 -19.29 10.93
CA ALA A 10 20.86 -18.90 11.22
C ALA A 10 20.47 -19.52 12.57
N PRO A 11 20.15 -18.73 13.61
CA PRO A 11 19.55 -19.28 14.80
C PRO A 11 18.28 -20.01 14.36
N ARG A 12 18.18 -21.30 14.71
CA ARG A 12 16.98 -22.10 14.53
C ARG A 12 15.93 -21.48 15.45
N LEU A 13 15.19 -20.50 14.94
CA LEU A 13 13.99 -19.97 15.59
C LEU A 13 13.10 -21.17 15.91
N ASP A 14 12.95 -21.48 17.19
CA ASP A 14 12.03 -22.51 17.62
C ASP A 14 10.63 -22.14 17.08
N PRO A 15 9.87 -23.11 16.51
CA PRO A 15 8.51 -22.86 16.03
C PRO A 15 7.59 -22.21 17.08
N CYS A 16 7.96 -22.33 18.36
CA CYS A 16 7.28 -21.72 19.50
C CYS A 16 7.53 -20.21 19.67
N GLU A 17 8.62 -19.65 19.12
CA GLU A 17 8.86 -18.20 19.05
C GLU A 17 8.13 -17.55 17.87
N LEU A 18 7.67 -18.35 16.90
CA LEU A 18 6.74 -17.93 15.85
C LEU A 18 5.31 -17.79 16.38
N ARG A 19 5.16 -17.20 17.58
CA ARG A 19 3.87 -16.81 18.15
C ARG A 19 3.26 -15.70 17.30
N THR A 20 2.52 -16.16 16.29
CA THR A 20 1.31 -15.53 15.75
C THR A 20 1.42 -14.02 15.58
N VAL A 21 2.18 -13.58 14.57
CA VAL A 21 1.80 -12.34 13.89
C VAL A 21 0.50 -12.67 13.17
N VAL A 22 -0.64 -12.51 13.85
CA VAL A 22 -1.93 -12.47 13.17
C VAL A 22 -1.85 -11.25 12.27
N PRO A 23 -1.80 -11.39 10.93
CA PRO A 23 -2.05 -10.22 10.10
C PRO A 23 -3.46 -9.79 10.46
N TYR A 24 -3.60 -8.59 11.05
CA TYR A 24 -4.90 -7.97 11.16
C TYR A 24 -5.47 -7.98 9.74
N THR A 25 -6.52 -8.76 9.52
CA THR A 25 -7.18 -8.88 8.23
C THR A 25 -7.98 -7.59 8.02
N TYR A 26 -7.28 -6.51 7.69
CA TYR A 26 -7.89 -5.29 7.18
C TYR A 26 -8.42 -5.61 5.79
N THR A 27 -9.74 -5.73 5.66
CA THR A 27 -10.37 -5.84 4.35
C THR A 27 -10.36 -4.45 3.72
N LEU A 28 -9.35 -4.18 2.88
CA LEU A 28 -9.30 -3.00 2.03
C LEU A 28 -10.01 -3.32 0.72
N SER A 29 -11.12 -2.64 0.46
CA SER A 29 -11.83 -2.72 -0.82
C SER A 29 -11.83 -1.35 -1.48
N GLU A 30 -11.10 -1.22 -2.60
CA GLU A 30 -11.20 -0.05 -3.46
C GLU A 30 -12.51 -0.12 -4.23
N ARG A 31 -13.44 0.79 -3.92
CA ARG A 31 -14.76 0.78 -4.55
C ARG A 31 -14.80 1.58 -5.83
N SER A 32 -14.13 2.73 -5.85
CA SER A 32 -14.12 3.58 -7.02
C SER A 32 -12.88 4.47 -7.05
N ALA A 33 -12.34 4.68 -8.25
CA ALA A 33 -11.34 5.69 -8.53
C ALA A 33 -11.86 6.56 -9.67
N LYS A 34 -11.99 7.86 -9.41
CA LYS A 34 -12.46 8.84 -10.39
C LYS A 34 -11.36 9.85 -10.68
N LEU A 35 -10.91 9.86 -11.91
CA LEU A 35 -9.98 10.86 -12.43
C LEU A 35 -10.75 11.98 -13.13
N HIS A 36 -10.48 13.22 -12.74
CA HIS A 36 -11.07 14.41 -13.32
C HIS A 36 -9.97 15.35 -13.83
N GLY A 37 -9.97 15.60 -15.15
CA GLY A 37 -9.14 16.65 -15.75
C GLY A 37 -9.82 18.01 -15.58
N ARG A 38 -9.14 18.96 -14.93
CA ARG A 38 -9.60 20.35 -14.87
C ARG A 38 -9.20 21.06 -16.15
N ARG A 39 -10.06 21.95 -16.65
CA ARG A 39 -9.78 22.78 -17.84
C ARG A 39 -8.54 23.67 -17.69
N SER A 40 -8.16 24.00 -16.45
CA SER A 40 -6.91 24.71 -16.11
C SER A 40 -5.66 23.82 -16.16
N GLY A 41 -5.81 22.59 -16.64
CA GLY A 41 -4.75 21.60 -16.79
C GLY A 41 -4.47 20.76 -15.54
N GLY A 42 -4.95 21.16 -14.36
CA GLY A 42 -4.79 20.36 -13.15
C GLY A 42 -5.51 19.01 -13.22
N ILE A 43 -4.97 18.01 -12.54
CA ILE A 43 -5.52 16.65 -12.48
C ILE A 43 -6.04 16.39 -11.08
N ARG A 44 -7.27 15.90 -10.94
CA ARG A 44 -7.85 15.52 -9.64
C ARG A 44 -8.20 14.04 -9.63
N LEU A 45 -7.68 13.33 -8.64
CA LEU A 45 -8.01 11.94 -8.36
C LEU A 45 -8.85 11.88 -7.09
N THR A 46 -10.01 11.25 -7.18
CA THR A 46 -10.83 10.89 -6.01
C THR A 46 -10.85 9.38 -5.89
N VAL A 47 -10.50 8.86 -4.72
CA VAL A 47 -10.51 7.42 -4.43
C VAL A 47 -11.46 7.17 -3.27
N GLU A 48 -12.38 6.24 -3.46
CA GLU A 48 -13.25 5.73 -2.41
C GLU A 48 -12.80 4.33 -2.00
N GLN A 49 -12.52 4.18 -0.72
CA GLN A 49 -12.03 2.94 -0.13
C GLN A 49 -12.85 2.57 1.10
N GLU A 50 -13.03 1.27 1.31
CA GLU A 50 -13.61 0.72 2.53
C GLU A 50 -12.55 -0.05 3.32
N VAL A 51 -12.46 0.19 4.62
CA VAL A 51 -11.60 -0.54 5.55
C VAL A 51 -12.47 -1.08 6.68
N ASN A 52 -12.63 -2.41 6.76
CA ASN A 52 -13.42 -3.05 7.82
C ASN A 52 -14.83 -2.44 7.99
N GLY A 53 -15.52 -2.15 6.89
CA GLY A 53 -16.85 -1.51 6.90
C GLY A 53 -16.85 0.02 7.03
N TRP A 54 -15.69 0.64 7.32
CA TRP A 54 -15.56 2.09 7.35
C TRP A 54 -15.23 2.63 5.97
N ARG A 55 -16.10 3.52 5.45
CA ARG A 55 -15.86 4.20 4.17
C ARG A 55 -14.99 5.43 4.39
N SER A 56 -13.97 5.57 3.54
CA SER A 56 -13.14 6.76 3.46
C SER A 56 -13.08 7.24 2.01
N GLU A 57 -13.06 8.56 1.83
CA GLU A 57 -12.84 9.22 0.54
C GLU A 57 -11.54 10.03 0.62
N SER A 58 -10.60 9.70 -0.25
CA SER A 58 -9.32 10.40 -0.39
C SER A 58 -9.34 11.26 -1.66
N ARG A 59 -8.83 12.50 -1.56
CA ARG A 59 -8.75 13.43 -2.69
C ARG A 59 -7.30 13.88 -2.88
N ILE A 60 -6.79 13.68 -4.09
CA ILE A 60 -5.44 14.13 -4.49
C ILE A 60 -5.61 15.12 -5.63
N GLU A 61 -5.04 16.32 -5.45
CA GLU A 61 -5.04 17.38 -6.45
C GLU A 61 -3.61 17.64 -6.94
N TRP A 62 -3.42 17.52 -8.24
CA TRP A 62 -2.18 17.85 -8.92
C TRP A 62 -2.37 19.18 -9.64
N ALA A 63 -1.63 20.20 -9.22
CA ALA A 63 -1.51 21.43 -9.98
C ALA A 63 -0.53 21.21 -11.14
N ASN A 64 -0.85 21.76 -12.32
CA ASN A 64 0.14 21.84 -13.38
C ASN A 64 1.23 22.83 -12.97
N PHE A 65 2.36 22.30 -12.52
CA PHE A 65 3.62 23.04 -12.47
C PHE A 65 4.18 23.13 -13.90
N GLY A 66 3.66 24.07 -14.69
CA GLY A 66 4.15 24.29 -16.06
C GLY A 66 3.23 25.13 -16.95
N ARG A 67 3.37 26.46 -16.85
CA ARG A 67 3.69 27.31 -18.01
C ARG A 67 4.78 28.27 -17.59
#